data_AF-A0A850W1N8-F1
#
_entry.id   AF-A0A850W1N8-F1
#
_cell.length_a   1.000
_cell.length_b   1.000
_cell.length_c   1.000
_cell.angle_alpha   90.00
_cell.angle_beta   90.00
_cell.angle_gamma   90.00
#
_symmetry.space_group_name_H-M   'P 1'
#
loop_
_entity.id
_entity.type
_entity.pdbx_description
1 polymer ?
#
loop_
_entity_poly.entity_id
_entity_poly.type
_entity_poly.pdbx_seq_one_letter_code
_entity_poly.pdbx_strand_id
1 'polypeptide(L)'
;LQLHHSGRYRCEGTLKHHLRWWKESALPMMVVVQGVPVSGVSLAVQPPGGRVAEGDRLVLACSVAAGTGPLSFSWHRQGSAAPLATGPRYELRAAQHQDSGRYHCTATNGGTAADSPPQWVTVLGEWDAPASGASY
;
A
#
# COMPACT_ATOMS: atom_id res chain seq x y z
N LEU A 1 9.51 -13.49 14.34
CA LEU A 1 8.25 -13.78 15.07
C LEU A 1 7.09 -13.21 14.25
N GLN A 2 5.95 -13.91 14.19
CA GLN A 2 4.74 -13.42 13.50
C GLN A 2 3.82 -12.70 14.50
N LEU A 3 2.97 -11.77 14.04
CA LEU A 3 2.06 -11.00 14.89
C LEU A 3 1.19 -11.89 15.80
N HIS A 4 0.75 -13.04 15.27
CA HIS A 4 -0.08 -14.01 15.99
C HIS A 4 0.68 -14.83 17.04
N HIS A 5 2.01 -14.68 17.17
CA HIS A 5 2.78 -15.24 18.28
C HIS A 5 2.62 -14.42 19.57
N SER A 6 1.83 -13.34 19.55
CA SER A 6 1.47 -12.63 20.78
C SER A 6 0.61 -13.54 21.65
N GLY A 7 1.00 -13.73 22.91
CA GLY A 7 0.34 -14.70 23.77
C GLY A 7 0.90 -14.74 25.18
N ARG A 8 0.25 -15.55 26.00
CA ARG A 8 0.65 -15.81 27.38
C ARG A 8 1.50 -17.07 27.42
N TYR A 9 2.78 -16.91 27.71
CA TYR A 9 3.74 -18.00 27.76
C TYR A 9 4.14 -18.29 29.20
N ARG A 10 4.38 -19.56 29.50
CA ARG A 10 5.00 -19.97 30.77
C ARG A 10 6.00 -21.09 30.52
N CYS A 11 7.03 -21.14 31.35
CA CYS A 11 7.98 -22.23 31.35
C CYS A 11 7.54 -23.29 32.37
N GLU A 12 7.67 -24.56 32.01
CA GLU A 12 7.39 -25.69 32.90
C GLU A 12 8.62 -26.60 32.95
N GLY A 13 9.16 -26.82 34.15
CA GLY A 13 10.28 -27.73 34.41
C GLY A 13 9.79 -29.03 35.03
N THR A 14 10.32 -30.16 34.57
CA THR A 14 10.08 -31.48 35.19
C THR A 14 11.38 -32.04 35.71
N LEU A 15 11.34 -32.70 36.87
CA LEU A 15 12.52 -33.35 37.43
C LEU A 15 12.11 -34.66 38.10
N LYS A 16 13.02 -35.65 38.06
CA LYS A 16 12.82 -37.01 38.54
C LYS A 16 13.89 -37.39 39.56
N HIS A 17 13.48 -37.86 40.73
CA HIS A 17 14.36 -38.29 41.83
C HIS A 17 13.69 -39.44 42.54
N HIS A 18 14.45 -40.53 42.72
CA HIS A 18 13.98 -41.78 43.32
C HIS A 18 12.56 -42.17 42.92
N LEU A 19 12.33 -42.28 41.60
CA LEU A 19 11.05 -42.68 40.96
C LEU A 19 9.87 -41.71 41.13
N ARG A 20 10.00 -40.59 41.85
CA ARG A 20 8.98 -39.52 41.89
C ARG A 20 9.24 -38.49 40.80
N TRP A 21 8.16 -37.96 40.24
CA TRP A 21 8.17 -36.86 39.28
C TRP A 21 7.55 -35.63 39.94
N TRP A 22 8.19 -34.47 39.80
CA TRP A 22 7.58 -33.18 40.13
C TRP A 22 7.62 -32.27 38.92
N LYS A 23 6.64 -31.36 38.91
CA LYS A 23 6.48 -30.33 37.90
C LYS A 23 6.46 -29.00 38.61
N GLU A 24 7.27 -28.07 38.14
CA GLU A 24 7.24 -26.69 38.57
C GLU A 24 6.93 -25.80 37.38
N SER A 25 6.07 -24.80 37.61
CA SER A 25 5.66 -23.86 36.57
C SER A 25 6.09 -22.46 36.98
N ALA A 26 6.78 -21.77 36.08
CA ALA A 26 7.05 -20.36 36.26
C ALA A 26 5.76 -19.54 36.13
N LEU A 27 5.81 -18.31 36.65
CA LEU A 27 4.72 -17.36 36.44
C LEU A 27 4.57 -17.06 34.94
N PRO A 28 3.33 -16.98 34.44
CA PRO A 28 3.10 -16.70 33.03
C PRO A 28 3.43 -15.24 32.68
N MET A 29 4.07 -15.05 31.53
CA MET A 29 4.47 -13.78 30.95
C MET A 29 3.68 -13.48 29.67
N MET A 30 3.31 -12.22 29.48
CA MET A 30 2.70 -11.75 28.24
C MET A 30 3.80 -11.36 27.25
N VAL A 31 3.80 -11.98 26.09
CA VAL A 31 4.64 -11.60 24.94
C VAL A 31 3.74 -10.92 23.92
N VAL A 32 4.09 -9.70 23.53
CA VAL A 32 3.35 -8.94 22.51
C VAL A 32 4.30 -8.67 21.33
N VAL A 33 3.90 -9.13 20.15
CA VAL A 33 4.60 -8.86 18.89
C VAL A 33 3.84 -7.72 18.21
N GLN A 34 4.49 -6.57 18.07
CA GLN A 34 3.92 -5.42 17.39
C GLN A 34 4.37 -5.36 15.92
N GLY A 35 3.46 -4.90 15.06
CA GLY A 35 3.75 -4.65 13.66
C GLY A 35 4.40 -3.28 13.47
N VAL A 36 5.19 -3.16 12.42
CA VAL A 36 5.68 -1.88 11.92
C VAL A 36 4.49 -1.15 11.28
N PRO A 37 4.16 0.07 11.73
CA PRO A 37 3.12 0.89 11.11
C PRO A 37 3.43 1.18 9.64
N VAL A 38 2.39 1.28 8.81
CA VAL A 38 2.54 1.68 7.40
C VAL A 38 2.98 3.14 7.33
N SER A 39 4.08 3.42 6.63
CA SER A 39 4.62 4.77 6.45
C SER A 39 5.47 4.90 5.19
N GLY A 40 5.70 6.14 4.75
CA GLY A 40 6.45 6.44 3.54
C GLY A 40 5.78 5.89 2.28
N VAL A 41 4.44 6.02 2.20
CA VAL A 41 3.69 5.63 1.01
C VAL A 41 3.98 6.63 -0.11
N SER A 42 4.36 6.14 -1.27
CA SER A 42 4.69 6.97 -2.43
C SER A 42 4.05 6.46 -3.70
N LEU A 43 3.78 7.38 -4.62
CA LEU A 43 3.12 7.14 -5.88
C LEU A 43 4.06 7.55 -7.01
N ALA A 44 4.28 6.63 -7.95
CA ALA A 44 5.00 6.86 -9.18
C ALA A 44 4.05 6.77 -10.40
N VAL A 45 4.30 7.63 -11.40
CA VAL A 45 3.50 7.71 -12.63
C VAL A 45 4.37 7.40 -13.83
N GLN A 46 3.84 6.62 -14.76
CA GLN A 46 4.47 6.32 -16.05
C GLN A 46 3.50 6.65 -17.19
N PRO A 47 3.92 7.49 -18.16
CA PRO A 47 5.24 8.13 -18.28
C PRO A 47 5.51 9.17 -17.17
N PRO A 48 6.81 9.43 -16.85
CA PRO A 48 7.19 10.46 -15.89
C PRO A 48 6.57 11.81 -16.24
N GLY A 49 6.11 12.55 -15.23
CA GLY A 49 5.42 13.82 -15.41
C GLY A 49 3.91 13.73 -15.57
N GLY A 50 3.34 12.52 -15.75
CA GLY A 50 1.91 12.28 -15.71
C GLY A 50 1.12 13.00 -16.81
N ARG A 51 1.74 13.23 -17.96
CA ARG A 51 1.11 13.79 -19.16
C ARG A 51 1.09 12.72 -20.26
N VAL A 52 -0.09 12.38 -20.74
CA VAL A 52 -0.33 11.39 -21.79
C VAL A 52 -1.38 11.91 -22.77
N ALA A 53 -1.38 11.44 -24.02
CA ALA A 53 -2.49 11.73 -24.93
C ALA A 53 -3.67 10.80 -24.65
N GLU A 54 -4.87 11.17 -25.10
CA GLU A 54 -5.99 10.23 -25.13
C GLU A 54 -5.64 8.96 -25.91
N GLY A 55 -6.10 7.82 -25.41
CA GLY A 55 -5.78 6.50 -25.96
C GLY A 55 -4.43 5.93 -25.53
N ASP A 56 -3.52 6.75 -24.97
CA ASP A 56 -2.24 6.26 -24.46
C ASP A 56 -2.40 5.47 -23.15
N ARG A 57 -1.39 4.66 -22.87
CA ARG A 57 -1.28 3.88 -21.63
C ARG A 57 -0.71 4.73 -20.49
N LEU A 58 -1.41 4.76 -19.36
CA LEU A 58 -0.98 5.38 -18.11
C LEU A 58 -0.89 4.32 -17.01
N VAL A 59 0.26 4.26 -16.34
CA VAL A 59 0.48 3.33 -15.21
C VAL A 59 0.82 4.11 -13.94
N LEU A 60 0.10 3.82 -12.87
CA LEU A 60 0.33 4.33 -11.54
C LEU A 60 0.82 3.18 -10.65
N ALA A 61 1.91 3.41 -9.92
CA ALA A 61 2.50 2.41 -9.02
C ALA A 61 2.62 2.98 -7.60
N CYS A 62 2.22 2.18 -6.61
CA CYS A 62 2.25 2.53 -5.20
C CYS A 62 3.35 1.73 -4.50
N SER A 63 4.09 2.37 -3.61
CA SER A 63 5.13 1.70 -2.81
C SER A 63 5.10 2.19 -1.36
N VAL A 64 5.64 1.38 -0.45
CA VAL A 64 5.66 1.64 1.00
C VAL A 64 7.10 1.49 1.49
N ALA A 65 7.61 2.50 2.20
CA ALA A 65 8.95 2.44 2.79
C ALA A 65 9.03 1.52 4.01
N ALA A 66 7.99 1.53 4.86
CA ALA A 66 7.93 0.68 6.04
C ALA A 66 6.49 0.23 6.34
N GLY A 67 6.33 -1.03 6.76
CA GLY A 67 5.06 -1.60 7.17
C GLY A 67 5.15 -3.12 7.27
N THR A 68 4.59 -3.71 8.33
CA THR A 68 4.49 -5.17 8.43
C THR A 68 3.37 -5.66 7.52
N GLY A 69 3.67 -6.60 6.62
CA GLY A 69 2.69 -7.18 5.72
C GLY A 69 1.75 -8.21 6.38
N PRO A 70 0.74 -8.69 5.65
CA PRO A 70 0.45 -8.38 4.25
C PRO A 70 -0.07 -6.96 4.05
N LEU A 71 0.28 -6.34 2.91
CA LEU A 71 -0.16 -4.99 2.54
C LEU A 71 -1.26 -5.06 1.49
N SER A 72 -2.30 -4.27 1.69
CA SER A 72 -3.38 -4.01 0.73
C SER A 72 -3.33 -2.57 0.26
N PHE A 73 -3.71 -2.35 -1.00
CA PHE A 73 -3.63 -1.06 -1.67
C PHE A 73 -4.96 -0.69 -2.30
N SER A 74 -5.33 0.59 -2.23
CA SER A 74 -6.47 1.16 -2.95
C SER A 74 -6.08 2.45 -3.65
N TRP A 75 -6.62 2.65 -4.85
CA TRP A 75 -6.36 3.82 -5.70
C TRP A 75 -7.55 4.75 -5.69
N HIS A 76 -7.28 6.04 -5.60
CA HIS A 76 -8.30 7.07 -5.51
C HIS A 76 -7.96 8.24 -6.42
N ARG A 77 -8.98 8.89 -6.96
CA ARG A 77 -8.88 10.19 -7.62
C ARG A 77 -9.67 11.20 -6.81
N GLN A 78 -9.17 12.41 -6.64
CA GLN A 78 -9.89 13.44 -5.89
C GLN A 78 -11.32 13.60 -6.44
N GLY A 79 -12.32 13.47 -5.55
CA GLY A 79 -13.73 13.50 -5.92
C GLY A 79 -14.36 12.14 -6.24
N SER A 80 -13.59 11.04 -6.31
CA SER A 80 -14.17 9.69 -6.42
C SER A 80 -14.73 9.24 -5.07
N ALA A 81 -16.00 8.82 -5.05
CA ALA A 81 -16.64 8.29 -3.84
C ALA A 81 -16.17 6.87 -3.47
N ALA A 82 -15.63 6.12 -4.43
CA ALA A 82 -15.16 4.76 -4.27
C ALA A 82 -13.73 4.60 -4.84
N PRO A 83 -12.97 3.60 -4.38
CA PRO A 83 -11.69 3.27 -4.97
C PRO A 83 -11.82 2.93 -6.46
N LEU A 84 -10.89 3.43 -7.27
CA LEU A 84 -10.81 3.15 -8.70
C LEU A 84 -10.29 1.74 -8.97
N ALA A 85 -9.36 1.28 -8.14
CA ALA A 85 -8.73 -0.03 -8.27
C ALA A 85 -8.09 -0.46 -6.95
N THR A 86 -7.69 -1.73 -6.88
CA THR A 86 -6.90 -2.29 -5.78
C THR A 86 -5.60 -2.90 -6.29
N GLY A 87 -4.65 -3.08 -5.38
CA GLY A 87 -3.33 -3.65 -5.70
C GLY A 87 -2.24 -2.59 -5.91
N PRO A 88 -0.96 -3.01 -5.96
CA PRO A 88 0.18 -2.10 -5.96
C PRO A 88 0.34 -1.30 -7.26
N ARG A 89 -0.43 -1.64 -8.30
CA ARG A 89 -0.42 -0.97 -9.61
C ARG A 89 -1.84 -0.75 -10.10
N TYR A 90 -2.09 0.41 -10.69
CA TYR A 90 -3.32 0.74 -11.40
C TYR A 90 -2.96 1.18 -12.83
N GLU A 91 -3.59 0.56 -13.81
CA GLU A 91 -3.29 0.77 -15.22
C GLU A 91 -4.54 1.19 -15.98
N LEU A 92 -4.43 2.33 -16.64
CA LEU A 92 -5.36 2.79 -17.67
C LEU A 92 -4.74 2.46 -19.02
N ARG A 93 -5.28 1.44 -19.70
CA ARG A 93 -4.74 0.97 -20.99
C ARG A 93 -4.93 1.98 -22.12
N ALA A 94 -6.03 2.72 -22.06
CA ALA A 94 -6.39 3.78 -23.00
C ALA A 94 -7.00 4.92 -22.18
N ALA A 95 -6.18 5.91 -21.84
CA ALA A 95 -6.60 7.05 -21.03
C ALA A 95 -7.62 7.93 -21.78
N GLN A 96 -8.58 8.50 -21.05
CA GLN A 96 -9.57 9.43 -21.58
C GLN A 96 -9.38 10.81 -20.94
N HIS A 97 -9.85 11.90 -21.57
CA HIS A 97 -9.69 13.25 -21.02
C HIS A 97 -10.25 13.38 -19.58
N GLN A 98 -11.38 12.72 -19.33
CA GLN A 98 -12.03 12.62 -18.00
C GLN A 98 -11.22 11.84 -16.96
N ASP A 99 -10.12 11.18 -17.36
CA ASP A 99 -9.18 10.57 -16.45
C ASP A 99 -8.19 11.56 -15.83
N SER A 100 -8.15 12.80 -16.30
CA SER A 100 -7.34 13.85 -15.67
C SER A 100 -7.75 14.10 -14.21
N GLY A 101 -6.77 14.32 -13.34
CA GLY A 101 -7.03 14.66 -11.94
C GLY A 101 -5.88 14.36 -10.98
N ARG A 102 -6.15 14.53 -9.68
CA ARG A 102 -5.21 14.22 -8.59
C ARG A 102 -5.42 12.81 -8.09
N TYR A 103 -4.41 11.97 -8.26
CA TYR A 103 -4.40 10.59 -7.82
C TYR A 103 -3.61 10.44 -6.53
N HIS A 104 -4.08 9.56 -5.65
CA HIS A 104 -3.29 9.05 -4.53
C HIS A 104 -3.58 7.57 -4.33
N CYS A 105 -2.67 6.87 -3.66
CA CYS A 105 -2.90 5.52 -3.21
C CYS A 105 -2.88 5.45 -1.68
N THR A 106 -3.72 4.59 -1.12
CA THR A 106 -3.69 4.23 0.30
C THR A 106 -3.09 2.84 0.43
N ALA A 107 -2.15 2.66 1.36
CA ALA A 107 -1.65 1.35 1.75
C ALA A 107 -2.07 1.03 3.19
N THR A 108 -2.45 -0.21 3.46
CA THR A 108 -2.88 -0.69 4.78
C THR A 108 -2.38 -2.09 5.08
N ASN A 109 -2.09 -2.37 6.35
CA ASN A 109 -1.83 -3.72 6.85
C ASN A 109 -2.93 -4.26 7.78
N GLY A 110 -4.13 -3.66 7.73
CA GLY A 110 -5.27 -4.03 8.58
C GLY A 110 -5.25 -3.43 9.99
N GLY A 111 -4.10 -2.95 10.48
CA GLY A 111 -3.98 -2.20 11.74
C GLY A 111 -3.71 -0.71 11.55
N THR A 112 -2.89 -0.36 10.56
CA THR A 112 -2.52 1.02 10.22
C THR A 112 -2.67 1.25 8.73
N ALA A 113 -2.97 2.49 8.35
CA ALA A 113 -3.07 2.91 6.97
C ALA A 113 -2.39 4.26 6.77
N ALA A 114 -1.85 4.48 5.57
CA ALA A 114 -1.26 5.75 5.18
C ALA A 114 -1.51 6.01 3.69
N ASP A 115 -1.64 7.29 3.34
CA ASP A 115 -1.82 7.76 1.96
C ASP A 115 -0.51 8.25 1.37
N SER A 116 -0.36 8.10 0.05
CA SER A 116 0.68 8.81 -0.68
C SER A 116 0.34 10.30 -0.79
N PRO A 117 1.35 11.18 -0.93
CA PRO A 117 1.11 12.51 -1.48
C PRO A 117 0.36 12.41 -2.82
N PRO A 118 -0.59 13.33 -3.10
CA PRO A 118 -1.35 13.29 -4.34
C PRO A 118 -0.52 13.78 -5.53
N GLN A 119 -0.62 13.09 -6.67
CA GLN A 119 0.06 13.43 -7.91
C GLN A 119 -0.94 13.84 -8.99
N TRP A 120 -0.66 14.94 -9.69
CA TRP A 120 -1.49 15.38 -10.82
C TRP A 120 -1.18 14.57 -12.07
N VAL A 121 -2.23 14.18 -12.79
CA VAL A 121 -2.21 13.53 -14.10
C VAL A 121 -3.06 14.37 -15.07
N THR A 122 -2.54 14.60 -16.27
CA THR A 122 -3.23 15.26 -17.38
C THR A 122 -3.29 14.33 -18.58
N VAL A 123 -4.50 14.12 -19.09
CA VAL A 123 -4.75 13.45 -20.36
C VAL A 123 -5.11 14.51 -21.40
N LEU A 124 -4.23 14.71 -22.38
CA LEU A 124 -4.37 15.71 -23.43
C LEU A 124 -5.37 15.21 -24.48
N GLY A 125 -6.43 15.98 -24.72
CA GLY A 125 -7.37 15.68 -25.81
C GLY A 125 -6.82 16.08 -27.17
N GLU A 126 -7.43 15.58 -28.25
CA GLU A 126 -7.06 15.95 -29.62
C GLU A 126 -7.13 17.47 -29.90
N TRP A 127 -7.88 18.23 -29.11
CA TRP A 127 -8.02 19.69 -29.25
C TRP A 127 -6.97 20.51 -28.46
N ASP A 128 -6.17 19.86 -27.60
CA ASP A 128 -5.15 20.51 -26.77
C ASP A 128 -3.76 20.53 -27.44
N ALA A 129 -3.61 19.95 -28.63
CA ALA A 129 -2.36 20.00 -29.38
C ALA A 129 -2.12 21.42 -29.90
N PRO A 130 -0.94 22.04 -29.65
CA PRO A 130 -0.60 23.29 -30.31
C PRO A 130 -0.63 23.03 -31.82
N ALA A 131 -1.44 23.81 -32.54
CA ALA A 131 -1.59 23.72 -33.98
C ALA A 131 -0.21 23.59 -34.63
N SER A 132 0.04 22.43 -35.23
CA SER A 132 1.28 22.12 -35.91
C SER A 132 1.39 22.99 -37.16
N GLY A 133 2.14 24.09 -37.04
CA GLY A 133 2.84 24.74 -38.14
C GLY A 133 1.98 25.35 -39.25
N ALA A 134 1.41 26.54 -39.00
CA ALA A 134 1.24 27.50 -40.09
C ALA A 134 2.62 28.05 -40.46
N SER A 135 3.20 27.50 -41.53
CA SER A 135 4.41 28.04 -42.15
C SER A 135 3.97 29.09 -43.17
N TYR A 136 4.46 30.33 -43.02
CA TYR A 136 4.31 31.42 -43.99
C TYR A 136 5.13 31.17 -45.25
#